data_AF-A0A7C5MUD9-F1
#
_entry.id   AF-A0A7C5MUD9-F1
#
_cell.length_a   1.000
_cell.length_b   1.000
_cell.length_c   1.000
_cell.angle_alpha   90.00
_cell.angle_beta   90.00
_cell.angle_gamma   90.00
#
_symmetry.space_group_name_H-M   'P 1'
#
loop_
_entity.id
_entity.type
_entity.pdbx_description
1 polymer ?
#
loop_
_entity_poly.entity_id
_entity_poly.type
_entity_poly.pdbx_seq_one_letter_code
_entity_poly.pdbx_strand_id
1 'polypeptide(L)'
;MSKDINKVVLAYSGGLDTSIILKWLQNEYQCEVVTFTADLGQGEELEPARKKAEMLGIKEIFVEDLREEFVRDFVFPMFRANAVYEGVYLLGTSIARPLISKRLVEIAEQTGADAISHGATGKGNDQVRFELAAYALSPGIKVIAPWREWDLQSRTKLLEYAELNQIPVPKDKRGEAPFSVDA
;
A
#
# COMPACT_ATOMS: atom_id res chain seq x y z
N MET A 1 -22.99 3.93 1.36
CA MET A 1 -22.96 4.20 2.81
C MET A 1 -21.50 4.11 3.24
N SER A 2 -20.79 5.23 3.34
CA SER A 2 -19.40 5.32 3.82
C SER A 2 -19.22 6.54 4.74
N LYS A 3 -20.28 6.94 5.45
CA LYS A 3 -20.32 8.18 6.24
C LYS A 3 -19.55 8.12 7.58
N ASP A 4 -18.85 7.02 7.86
CA ASP A 4 -18.22 6.78 9.17
C ASP A 4 -16.70 6.50 9.09
N ILE A 5 -16.01 6.97 8.04
CA ILE A 5 -14.53 6.93 7.99
C ILE A 5 -14.03 8.37 8.02
N ASN A 6 -13.47 8.81 9.14
CA ASN A 6 -12.90 10.14 9.30
C ASN A 6 -11.40 10.14 9.02
N LYS A 7 -10.71 9.04 9.29
CA LYS A 7 -9.27 8.90 9.03
C LYS A 7 -8.90 7.50 8.53
N VAL A 8 -7.98 7.42 7.56
CA VAL A 8 -7.50 6.16 6.96
C VAL A 8 -5.98 6.13 6.87
N VAL A 9 -5.37 4.98 7.13
CA VAL A 9 -3.94 4.74 6.86
C VAL A 9 -3.76 3.99 5.55
N LEU A 10 -3.06 4.61 4.60
CA LEU A 10 -2.79 4.06 3.27
C LEU A 10 -1.38 3.47 3.19
N ALA A 11 -1.27 2.19 2.83
CA ALA A 11 -0.01 1.64 2.32
C ALA A 11 0.34 2.30 0.98
N TYR A 12 1.41 3.08 0.99
CA TYR A 12 1.76 4.02 -0.06
C TYR A 12 3.18 3.76 -0.58
N SER A 13 3.31 3.40 -1.85
CA SER A 13 4.61 3.13 -2.49
C SER A 13 5.18 4.30 -3.29
N GLY A 14 4.49 5.45 -3.34
CA GLY A 14 4.86 6.55 -4.25
C GLY A 14 4.50 6.33 -5.73
N GLY A 15 4.08 5.12 -6.09
CA GLY A 15 3.64 4.76 -7.43
C GLY A 15 2.44 5.58 -7.92
N LEU A 16 2.16 5.50 -9.23
CA LEU A 16 0.99 6.16 -9.82
C LEU A 16 -0.31 5.70 -9.14
N ASP A 17 -0.50 4.39 -9.03
CA ASP A 17 -1.74 3.80 -8.54
C ASP A 17 -2.02 4.20 -7.08
N THR A 18 -1.02 4.10 -6.19
CA THR A 18 -1.20 4.52 -4.79
C THR A 18 -1.37 6.03 -4.63
N SER A 19 -0.86 6.84 -5.58
CA SER A 19 -1.10 8.29 -5.59
C SER A 19 -2.52 8.64 -6.05
N ILE A 20 -3.05 7.89 -7.01
CA ILE A 20 -4.46 7.97 -7.42
C ILE A 20 -5.36 7.54 -6.26
N ILE A 21 -5.04 6.44 -5.58
CA ILE A 21 -5.76 5.97 -4.39
C ILE A 21 -5.80 7.04 -3.30
N LEU A 22 -4.65 7.64 -2.97
CA LEU A 22 -4.56 8.71 -1.98
C LEU A 22 -5.56 9.84 -2.31
N LYS A 23 -5.54 10.31 -3.55
CA LYS A 23 -6.44 11.37 -4.00
C LYS A 23 -7.91 10.93 -4.03
N TRP A 24 -8.16 9.69 -4.42
CA TRP A 24 -9.49 9.11 -4.46
C TRP A 24 -10.09 8.99 -3.05
N LEU A 25 -9.30 8.61 -2.04
CA LEU A 25 -9.73 8.60 -0.63
C LEU A 25 -10.08 10.03 -0.16
N GLN A 26 -9.29 11.03 -0.53
CA GLN A 26 -9.60 12.43 -0.22
C GLN A 26 -10.91 12.90 -0.89
N ASN A 27 -11.16 12.50 -2.13
CA ASN A 27 -12.30 12.99 -2.92
C ASN A 27 -13.60 12.25 -2.58
N GLU A 28 -13.58 10.92 -2.52
CA GLU A 28 -14.77 10.09 -2.35
C GLU A 28 -15.16 9.87 -0.88
N TYR A 29 -14.16 9.64 -0.01
CA TYR A 29 -14.40 9.44 1.41
C TYR A 29 -14.32 10.74 2.21
N GLN A 30 -13.71 11.79 1.66
CA GLN A 30 -13.57 13.09 2.33
C GLN A 30 -12.93 12.97 3.73
N CYS A 31 -12.03 12.00 3.87
CA CYS A 31 -11.39 11.65 5.13
C CYS A 31 -9.93 12.14 5.18
N GLU A 32 -9.38 12.23 6.38
CA GLU A 32 -7.95 12.44 6.58
C GLU A 32 -7.18 11.18 6.15
N VAL A 33 -6.12 11.36 5.36
CA VAL A 33 -5.27 10.26 4.89
C VAL A 33 -3.92 10.37 5.57
N VAL A 34 -3.50 9.28 6.21
CA VAL A 34 -2.14 9.02 6.70
C VAL A 34 -1.46 8.12 5.69
N THR A 35 -0.21 8.39 5.31
CA THR A 35 0.54 7.51 4.41
C THR A 35 1.60 6.72 5.16
N PHE A 36 1.77 5.46 4.77
CA PHE A 36 2.81 4.58 5.29
C PHE A 36 3.58 3.92 4.15
N THR A 37 4.91 4.06 4.18
CA THR A 37 5.86 3.42 3.27
C THR A 37 6.84 2.59 4.08
N ALA A 38 6.90 1.29 3.82
CA ALA A 38 7.85 0.37 4.44
C ALA A 38 9.12 0.28 3.60
N ASP A 39 10.29 0.56 4.17
CA ASP A 39 11.58 0.16 3.60
C ASP A 39 11.90 -1.27 4.01
N LEU A 40 11.89 -2.15 3.03
CA LEU A 40 12.22 -3.57 3.11
C LEU A 40 13.46 -3.91 2.29
N GLY A 41 14.19 -2.90 1.78
CA GLY A 41 15.39 -3.07 0.96
C GLY A 41 15.20 -2.75 -0.52
N GLN A 42 14.07 -2.18 -0.94
CA GLN A 42 13.75 -1.87 -2.34
C GLN A 42 14.56 -0.70 -2.95
N GLY A 43 15.32 0.05 -2.13
CA GLY A 43 16.27 1.06 -2.61
C GLY A 43 15.65 2.44 -2.89
N GLU A 44 15.97 3.03 -4.05
CA GLU A 44 15.77 4.46 -4.36
C GLU A 44 14.29 4.93 -4.41
N GLU A 45 13.32 4.03 -4.26
CA GLU A 45 11.88 4.34 -4.37
C GLU A 45 11.30 5.09 -3.15
N LEU A 46 12.02 5.15 -2.03
CA LEU A 46 11.50 5.66 -0.75
C LEU A 46 11.38 7.19 -0.68
N GLU A 47 12.45 7.90 -1.06
CA GLU A 47 12.50 9.37 -1.00
C GLU A 47 11.47 10.07 -1.92
N PRO A 48 11.24 9.59 -3.16
CA PRO A 48 10.19 10.13 -4.01
C PRO A 48 8.79 9.96 -3.42
N ALA A 49 8.53 8.88 -2.67
CA ALA A 49 7.22 8.64 -2.07
C ALA A 49 6.86 9.73 -1.05
N ARG A 50 7.78 10.07 -0.12
CA ARG A 50 7.54 11.13 0.87
C ARG A 50 7.18 12.46 0.20
N LYS A 51 8.02 12.92 -0.74
CA LYS A 51 7.81 14.19 -1.45
C LYS A 51 6.48 14.23 -2.18
N LYS A 52 6.07 13.12 -2.80
CA LYS A 52 4.81 13.03 -3.53
C LYS A 52 3.60 13.06 -2.60
N ALA A 53 3.67 12.42 -1.43
CA ALA A 53 2.64 12.51 -0.41
C ALA A 53 2.50 13.96 0.12
N GLU A 54 3.62 14.65 0.39
CA GLU A 54 3.62 16.07 0.79
C GLU A 54 2.96 16.97 -0.26
N MET A 55 3.30 16.77 -1.55
CA MET A 55 2.69 17.50 -2.67
C MET A 55 1.17 17.28 -2.76
N LEU A 56 0.67 16.11 -2.36
CA LEU A 56 -0.75 15.78 -2.33
C LEU A 56 -1.45 16.19 -1.03
N GLY A 57 -0.76 16.97 -0.18
CA GLY A 57 -1.32 17.60 1.01
C GLY A 57 -1.42 16.68 2.23
N ILE A 58 -0.66 15.59 2.27
CA ILE A 58 -0.63 14.70 3.44
C ILE A 58 0.17 15.32 4.58
N LYS A 59 -0.40 15.27 5.78
CA LYS A 59 0.21 15.82 7.00
C LYS A 59 1.00 14.77 7.79
N GLU A 60 0.48 13.55 7.85
CA GLU A 60 1.08 12.43 8.59
C GLU A 60 1.68 11.43 7.60
N ILE A 61 3.02 11.40 7.51
CA ILE A 61 3.76 10.60 6.53
C ILE A 61 4.80 9.74 7.25
N PHE A 62 4.53 8.44 7.30
CA PHE A 62 5.40 7.42 7.86
C PHE A 62 6.24 6.80 6.74
N VAL A 63 7.56 6.90 6.85
CA VAL A 63 8.51 6.16 6.02
C VAL A 63 9.47 5.49 6.99
N GLU A 64 9.42 4.17 7.08
CA GLU A 64 10.06 3.44 8.17
C GLU A 64 10.98 2.34 7.64
N ASP A 65 12.17 2.26 8.22
CA ASP A 65 13.11 1.17 8.00
C ASP A 65 12.66 -0.07 8.78
N LEU A 66 12.16 -1.06 8.06
CA LEU A 66 11.68 -2.33 8.61
C LEU A 66 12.60 -3.49 8.21
N ARG A 67 13.78 -3.23 7.62
CA ARG A 67 14.67 -4.28 7.10
C ARG A 67 15.13 -5.25 8.19
N GLU A 68 15.53 -4.73 9.35
CA GLU A 68 15.97 -5.55 10.47
C GLU A 68 14.84 -6.43 11.01
N GLU A 69 13.66 -5.86 11.23
CA GLU A 69 12.48 -6.63 11.66
C GLU A 69 12.07 -7.67 10.62
N PHE A 70 12.06 -7.28 9.34
CA PHE A 70 11.74 -8.17 8.24
C PHE A 70 12.66 -9.38 8.20
N VAL A 71 13.97 -9.17 8.28
CA VAL A 71 14.93 -10.27 8.26
C VAL A 71 14.78 -11.14 9.51
N ARG A 72 14.79 -10.53 10.70
CA ARG A 72 14.80 -11.24 11.98
C ARG A 72 13.52 -12.03 12.23
N ASP A 73 12.36 -11.41 12.01
CA ASP A 73 11.07 -11.93 12.48
C ASP A 73 10.25 -12.60 11.36
N PHE A 74 10.65 -12.44 10.09
CA PHE A 74 9.94 -13.02 8.95
C PHE A 74 10.84 -13.92 8.10
N VAL A 75 11.95 -13.40 7.58
CA VAL A 75 12.85 -14.16 6.69
C VAL A 75 13.54 -15.32 7.42
N PHE A 76 14.13 -15.11 8.59
CA PHE A 76 14.82 -16.18 9.32
C PHE A 76 13.90 -17.30 9.81
N PRO A 77 12.68 -17.05 10.33
CA PRO A 77 11.71 -18.11 10.58
C PRO A 77 11.33 -18.89 9.32
N MET A 78 11.04 -18.19 8.21
CA MET A 78 10.71 -18.83 6.93
C MET A 78 11.86 -19.70 6.41
N PHE A 79 13.10 -19.22 6.52
CA PHE A 79 14.31 -19.94 6.14
C PHE A 79 14.51 -21.19 6.99
N ARG A 80 14.35 -21.11 8.31
CA ARG A 80 14.44 -22.28 9.22
C ARG A 80 13.42 -23.38 8.88
N ALA A 81 12.26 -22.99 8.35
CA ALA A 81 11.23 -23.93 7.91
C ALA A 81 11.51 -24.56 6.53
N ASN A 82 12.57 -24.11 5.84
CA ASN A 82 12.84 -24.45 4.44
C ASN A 82 11.60 -24.23 3.55
N ALA A 83 10.91 -23.11 3.74
CA ALA A 83 9.64 -22.85 3.07
C ALA A 83 9.86 -22.66 1.56
N VAL A 84 9.25 -23.55 0.77
CA VAL A 84 9.25 -23.48 -0.69
C VAL A 84 7.84 -23.77 -1.19
N TYR A 85 7.23 -22.81 -1.87
CA TYR A 85 5.91 -22.95 -2.45
C TYR A 85 6.00 -23.66 -3.80
N GLU A 86 5.20 -24.72 -3.96
CA GLU A 86 5.13 -25.55 -5.17
C GLU A 86 6.51 -26.05 -5.66
N GLY A 87 7.46 -26.22 -4.73
CA GLY A 87 8.80 -26.74 -5.01
C GLY A 87 9.75 -25.78 -5.74
N VAL A 88 9.33 -24.55 -6.05
CA VAL A 88 10.13 -23.59 -6.84
C VAL A 88 10.21 -22.18 -6.26
N TYR A 89 9.17 -21.73 -5.55
CA TYR A 89 9.04 -20.32 -5.17
C TYR A 89 9.42 -20.07 -3.71
N LEU A 90 10.36 -19.15 -3.49
CA LEU A 90 10.92 -18.83 -2.15
C LEU A 90 10.12 -17.76 -1.38
N LEU A 91 8.87 -17.50 -1.77
CA LEU A 91 7.92 -16.72 -0.97
C LEU A 91 8.32 -15.24 -0.67
N GLY A 92 9.28 -14.65 -1.41
CA GLY A 92 9.80 -13.29 -1.15
C GLY A 92 8.73 -12.20 -1.09
N THR A 93 7.92 -12.08 -2.15
CA THR A 93 6.72 -11.24 -2.22
C THR A 93 5.80 -11.58 -1.04
N SER A 94 5.34 -12.83 -0.89
CA SER A 94 4.35 -13.19 0.14
C SER A 94 4.73 -12.83 1.58
N ILE A 95 5.99 -13.00 1.98
CA ILE A 95 6.39 -12.93 3.38
C ILE A 95 6.48 -11.48 3.92
N ALA A 96 6.67 -10.50 3.03
CA ALA A 96 6.67 -9.08 3.39
C ALA A 96 5.30 -8.54 3.83
N ARG A 97 4.21 -9.12 3.33
CA ARG A 97 2.86 -8.49 3.39
C ARG A 97 2.25 -8.55 4.78
N PRO A 98 2.43 -9.63 5.54
CA PRO A 98 2.09 -9.64 6.96
C PRO A 98 2.78 -8.53 7.77
N LEU A 99 4.07 -8.23 7.50
CA LEU A 99 4.79 -7.14 8.18
C LEU A 99 4.22 -5.76 7.83
N ILE A 100 3.97 -5.50 6.55
CA ILE A 100 3.36 -4.22 6.13
C ILE A 100 1.95 -4.08 6.76
N SER A 101 1.16 -5.16 6.80
CA SER A 101 -0.18 -5.16 7.40
C SER A 101 -0.14 -4.92 8.90
N LYS A 102 0.83 -5.53 9.59
CA LYS A 102 1.07 -5.29 11.00
C LYS A 102 1.32 -3.81 11.25
N ARG A 103 2.23 -3.20 10.50
CA ARG A 103 2.57 -1.79 10.70
C ARG A 103 1.42 -0.85 10.32
N LEU A 104 0.62 -1.18 9.29
CA LEU A 104 -0.60 -0.45 8.97
C LEU A 104 -1.58 -0.41 10.15
N VAL A 105 -1.83 -1.56 10.79
CA VAL A 105 -2.73 -1.65 11.95
C VAL A 105 -2.18 -0.86 13.13
N GLU A 106 -0.88 -0.99 13.43
CA GLU A 106 -0.25 -0.22 14.52
C GLU A 106 -0.32 1.29 14.28
N ILE A 107 -0.09 1.76 13.04
CA ILE A 107 -0.21 3.19 12.70
C ILE A 107 -1.68 3.63 12.80
N ALA A 108 -2.63 2.79 12.41
CA ALA A 108 -4.06 3.10 12.56
C ALA A 108 -4.42 3.29 14.03
N GLU A 109 -3.93 2.43 14.92
CA GLU A 109 -4.11 2.58 16.37
C GLU A 109 -3.41 3.83 16.92
N GLN A 110 -2.17 4.11 16.48
CA GLN A 110 -1.39 5.28 16.91
C GLN A 110 -2.04 6.61 16.50
N THR A 111 -2.66 6.66 15.32
CA THR A 111 -3.21 7.89 14.73
C THR A 111 -4.72 8.05 14.95
N GLY A 112 -5.37 7.03 15.52
CA GLY A 112 -6.81 6.97 15.71
C GLY A 112 -7.58 6.83 14.40
N ALA A 113 -7.03 6.12 13.41
CA ALA A 113 -7.68 5.89 12.13
C ALA A 113 -8.79 4.84 12.22
N ASP A 114 -9.87 5.07 11.48
CA ASP A 114 -11.04 4.18 11.44
C ASP A 114 -10.84 2.99 10.48
N ALA A 115 -9.89 3.13 9.55
CA ALA A 115 -9.64 2.17 8.49
C ALA A 115 -8.17 2.13 8.05
N ILE A 116 -7.81 1.05 7.38
CA ILE A 116 -6.60 0.94 6.56
C ILE A 116 -6.97 0.81 5.07
N SER A 117 -6.04 1.16 4.19
CA SER A 117 -6.20 1.03 2.74
C SER A 117 -4.92 0.50 2.09
N HIS A 118 -5.07 -0.27 1.00
CA HIS A 118 -3.94 -0.81 0.24
C HIS A 118 -4.14 -0.73 -1.28
N GLY A 119 -3.03 -0.75 -2.03
CA GLY A 119 -3.02 -0.69 -3.50
C GLY A 119 -3.07 -2.03 -4.23
N ALA A 120 -3.20 -3.17 -3.53
CA ALA A 120 -3.27 -4.47 -4.17
C ALA A 120 -4.48 -4.59 -5.10
N THR A 121 -4.28 -5.18 -6.29
CA THR A 121 -5.35 -5.34 -7.29
C THR A 121 -6.38 -6.37 -6.84
N GLY A 122 -7.62 -6.22 -7.30
CA GLY A 122 -8.73 -7.14 -7.00
C GLY A 122 -8.57 -8.57 -7.56
N LYS A 123 -7.50 -8.84 -8.32
CA LYS A 123 -7.24 -10.14 -8.98
C LYS A 123 -6.00 -10.85 -8.43
N GLY A 124 -5.18 -10.18 -7.62
CA GLY A 124 -3.92 -10.71 -7.11
C GLY A 124 -4.06 -11.36 -5.73
N ASN A 125 -2.98 -12.03 -5.30
CA ASN A 125 -2.90 -12.67 -3.98
C ASN A 125 -2.68 -11.66 -2.84
N ASP A 126 -2.10 -10.49 -3.13
CA ASP A 126 -1.70 -9.54 -2.09
C ASP A 126 -2.88 -8.94 -1.32
N GLN A 127 -4.03 -8.75 -1.96
CA GLN A 127 -5.25 -8.30 -1.25
C GLN A 127 -5.60 -9.27 -0.10
N VAL A 128 -5.50 -10.58 -0.35
CA VAL A 128 -5.81 -11.61 0.64
C VAL A 128 -4.76 -11.59 1.76
N ARG A 129 -3.48 -11.43 1.41
CA ARG A 129 -2.38 -11.36 2.38
C ARG A 129 -2.52 -10.14 3.30
N PHE A 130 -2.85 -8.98 2.73
CA PHE A 130 -3.07 -7.75 3.50
C PHE A 130 -4.25 -7.89 4.45
N GLU A 131 -5.40 -8.30 3.92
CA GLU A 131 -6.64 -8.33 4.68
C GLU A 131 -6.65 -9.40 5.76
N LEU A 132 -6.19 -10.61 5.46
CA LEU A 132 -6.14 -11.67 6.48
C LEU A 132 -5.17 -11.31 7.62
N ALA A 133 -4.02 -10.72 7.30
CA ALA A 133 -3.09 -10.26 8.33
C ALA A 133 -3.69 -9.13 9.17
N ALA A 134 -4.34 -8.15 8.53
CA ALA A 134 -5.00 -7.05 9.23
C ALA A 134 -6.12 -7.55 10.15
N TYR A 135 -7.03 -8.42 9.67
CA TYR A 135 -8.11 -8.98 10.49
C TYR A 135 -7.62 -9.90 11.61
N ALA A 136 -6.49 -10.59 11.41
CA ALA A 136 -5.89 -11.40 12.46
C ALA A 136 -5.34 -10.54 13.61
N LEU A 137 -4.88 -9.32 13.31
CA LEU A 137 -4.31 -8.40 14.30
C LEU A 137 -5.36 -7.48 14.93
N SER A 138 -6.31 -7.00 14.13
CA SER A 138 -7.42 -6.14 14.56
C SER A 138 -8.70 -6.57 13.85
N PRO A 139 -9.47 -7.52 14.42
CA PRO A 139 -10.67 -8.06 13.77
C PRO A 139 -11.76 -7.02 13.43
N GLY A 140 -11.75 -5.88 14.10
CA GLY A 140 -12.71 -4.78 13.89
C GLY A 140 -12.23 -3.71 12.90
N ILE A 141 -11.00 -3.79 12.38
CA ILE A 141 -10.46 -2.79 11.46
C ILE A 141 -11.25 -2.82 10.14
N LYS A 142 -11.63 -1.65 9.63
CA LYS A 142 -12.21 -1.53 8.30
C LYS A 142 -11.08 -1.50 7.27
N VAL A 143 -11.23 -2.24 6.17
CA VAL A 143 -10.28 -2.22 5.06
C VAL A 143 -10.95 -1.63 3.82
N ILE A 144 -10.34 -0.57 3.28
CA ILE A 144 -10.74 0.04 2.02
C ILE A 144 -9.83 -0.50 0.92
N ALA A 145 -10.41 -1.07 -0.13
CA ALA A 145 -9.67 -1.67 -1.24
C ALA A 145 -10.14 -1.05 -2.56
N PRO A 146 -9.58 0.11 -2.96
CA PRO A 146 -10.09 0.92 -4.06
C PRO A 146 -10.24 0.15 -5.38
N TRP A 147 -9.31 -0.75 -5.69
CA TRP A 147 -9.38 -1.59 -6.90
C TRP A 147 -10.63 -2.47 -7.00
N ARG A 148 -11.35 -2.69 -5.89
CA ARG A 148 -12.63 -3.41 -5.86
C ARG A 148 -13.86 -2.49 -5.75
N GLU A 149 -13.65 -1.21 -5.46
CA GLU A 149 -14.72 -0.25 -5.16
C GLU A 149 -14.91 0.77 -6.28
N TRP A 150 -13.83 1.26 -6.90
CA TRP A 150 -13.87 2.34 -7.87
C TRP A 150 -14.21 1.87 -9.29
N ASP A 151 -14.46 2.83 -10.18
CA ASP A 151 -14.72 2.59 -11.61
C ASP A 151 -13.49 2.86 -12.51
N LEU A 152 -12.31 3.12 -11.91
CA LEU A 152 -11.03 3.41 -12.58
C LEU A 152 -10.34 2.13 -13.09
N GLN A 153 -11.06 1.32 -13.85
CA GLN A 153 -10.65 -0.04 -14.24
C GLN A 153 -9.71 -0.11 -15.45
N SER A 154 -9.33 1.04 -16.03
CA SER A 154 -8.43 1.08 -17.18
C SER A 154 -7.28 2.05 -16.95
N ARG A 155 -6.15 1.79 -17.61
CA ARG A 155 -4.99 2.69 -17.55
C ARG A 155 -5.34 4.09 -18.04
N THR A 156 -6.13 4.20 -19.10
CA THR A 156 -6.60 5.49 -19.62
C THR A 156 -7.37 6.27 -18.56
N LYS A 157 -8.34 5.63 -17.89
CA LYS A 157 -9.08 6.27 -16.80
C LYS A 157 -8.19 6.70 -15.64
N LEU A 158 -7.19 5.89 -15.27
CA LEU A 158 -6.22 6.25 -14.23
C LEU A 158 -5.39 7.48 -14.61
N LEU A 159 -4.96 7.56 -15.88
CA LEU A 159 -4.21 8.71 -16.39
C LEU A 159 -5.09 9.98 -16.45
N GLU A 160 -6.32 9.87 -16.95
CA GLU A 160 -7.29 10.96 -16.96
C GLU A 160 -7.57 11.45 -15.53
N TYR A 161 -7.77 10.53 -14.58
CA TYR A 161 -7.97 10.87 -13.18
C TYR A 161 -6.75 11.59 -12.59
N ALA A 162 -5.54 11.10 -12.90
CA ALA A 162 -4.29 11.73 -12.47
C ALA A 162 -4.14 13.15 -13.02
N GLU A 163 -4.42 13.35 -14.31
CA GLU A 163 -4.36 14.67 -14.95
C GLU A 163 -5.39 15.64 -14.35
N LEU A 164 -6.65 15.22 -14.19
CA LEU A 164 -7.71 16.02 -13.58
C LEU A 164 -7.39 16.45 -12.15
N ASN A 165 -6.67 15.61 -11.40
CA ASN A 165 -6.31 15.86 -10.02
C ASN A 165 -4.86 16.35 -9.83
N GLN A 166 -4.17 16.75 -10.91
CA GLN A 166 -2.81 17.29 -10.87
C GLN A 166 -1.78 16.34 -10.22
N ILE A 167 -1.99 15.03 -10.33
CA ILE A 167 -1.07 14.01 -9.85
C ILE A 167 0.06 13.87 -10.86
N PRO A 168 1.34 14.06 -10.47
CA PRO A 168 2.45 13.88 -11.39
C PRO A 168 2.49 12.47 -11.96
N VAL A 169 2.39 12.37 -13.28
CA VAL A 169 2.61 11.15 -14.05
C VAL A 169 4.06 11.17 -14.55
N PRO A 170 4.92 10.24 -14.08
CA PRO A 170 6.29 10.13 -14.57
C PRO A 170 6.35 10.05 -16.11
N LYS A 171 7.36 10.66 -16.74
CA LYS A 171 7.45 10.75 -18.22
C LYS A 171 7.61 9.38 -18.88
N ASP A 172 8.29 8.47 -18.20
CA ASP A 172 8.41 7.05 -18.52
C ASP A 172 7.08 6.30 -18.32
N LYS A 173 6.10 6.80 -17.58
CA LYS A 173 4.77 6.16 -17.49
C LYS A 173 3.84 6.41 -18.70
N ARG A 174 4.32 7.18 -19.69
CA ARG A 174 3.82 7.16 -21.08
C ARG A 174 4.47 6.03 -21.91
N GLY A 175 5.39 5.26 -21.33
CA GLY A 175 6.03 4.05 -21.86
C GLY A 175 6.64 3.21 -20.73
N GLU A 176 5.80 2.65 -19.85
CA GLU A 176 6.17 2.01 -18.58
C GLU A 176 7.23 0.90 -18.73
N ALA A 177 7.87 0.54 -17.61
CA ALA A 177 8.57 -0.73 -17.50
C ALA A 177 7.63 -1.85 -18.03
N PRO A 178 8.09 -2.71 -18.94
CA PRO A 178 7.22 -3.67 -19.63
C PRO A 178 6.65 -4.75 -18.71
N PHE A 179 7.01 -4.74 -17.43
CA PHE A 179 6.66 -5.75 -16.44
C PHE A 179 6.25 -5.11 -15.12
N SER A 180 5.33 -5.77 -14.42
CA SER A 180 5.07 -5.48 -13.00
C SER A 180 6.18 -6.14 -12.18
N VAL A 181 6.82 -5.36 -11.31
CA VAL A 181 7.96 -5.79 -10.49
C VAL A 181 7.65 -5.51 -9.03
N ASP A 182 8.13 -6.42 -8.19
CA ASP A 182 8.19 -6.33 -6.73
C ASP A 182 9.63 -6.70 -6.37
N ALA A 183 10.30 -5.85 -5.58
CA ALA A 183 11.73 -5.91 -5.30
C ALA A 183 11.99 -6.07 -3.81
#